data_AF-A0A520VTQ4-F1
#
_entry.id   AF-A0A520VTQ4-F1
#
_cell.length_a   1.000
_cell.length_b   1.000
_cell.length_c   1.000
_cell.angle_alpha   90.00
_cell.angle_beta   90.00
_cell.angle_gamma   90.00
#
_symmetry.space_group_name_H-M   'P 1'
#
loop_
_entity.id
_entity.type
_entity.pdbx_description
1 polymer ?
#
loop_
_entity_poly.entity_id
_entity_poly.type
_entity_poly.pdbx_seq_one_letter_code
_entity_poly.pdbx_strand_id
1 'polypeptide(L)' 'MNFVNPWLSLMSFVYFIVAGFVSFTLSKRIVEMYLEKAETKFLKSLEPIIGSITFCGSFGISLIILYNILT' A
#
# COMPACT_ATOMS: atom_id res chain seq x y z
N MET A 1 -25.17 -20.73 10.20
CA MET A 1 -23.85 -20.08 10.13
C MET A 1 -23.32 -20.34 8.73
N ASN A 2 -23.29 -19.32 7.87
CA ASN A 2 -22.67 -19.47 6.55
C ASN A 2 -21.17 -19.63 6.80
N PHE A 3 -20.64 -20.85 6.63
CA PHE A 3 -19.21 -21.08 6.73
C PHE A 3 -18.54 -20.28 5.62
N VAL A 4 -17.84 -19.20 6.00
CA VAL A 4 -16.96 -18.47 5.09
C VAL A 4 -15.96 -19.49 4.57
N ASN A 5 -15.82 -19.57 3.24
CA ASN A 5 -14.92 -20.53 2.62
C ASN A 5 -13.49 -20.32 3.17
N PRO A 6 -12.90 -21.30 3.88
CA PRO A 6 -11.60 -21.13 4.53
C PRO A 6 -10.48 -20.85 3.54
N TRP A 7 -10.61 -21.32 2.29
CA TRP A 7 -9.67 -21.02 1.21
C TRP A 7 -9.71 -19.55 0.81
N LEU A 8 -10.89 -18.92 0.85
CA LEU A 8 -11.06 -17.50 0.55
C LEU A 8 -10.36 -16.64 1.61
N SER A 9 -10.54 -16.99 2.89
CA SER A 9 -9.84 -16.32 3.99
C SER A 9 -8.32 -16.46 3.90
N LEU A 10 -7.83 -17.66 3.54
CA LEU A 10 -6.40 -17.90 3.35
C LEU A 10 -5.84 -17.07 2.18
N MET A 11 -6.55 -17.01 1.05
CA MET A 11 -6.13 -16.22 -0.11
C MET A 11 -6.17 -14.73 0.17
N SER A 12 -7.17 -14.24 0.90
CA SER A 12 -7.21 -12.84 1.37
C SER A 12 -6.01 -12.53 2.27
N PHE A 13 -5.63 -13.43 3.18
CA PHE A 13 -4.44 -13.26 4.02
C PHE A 13 -3.16 -13.13 3.19
N VAL A 14 -2.95 -14.02 2.22
CA VAL A 14 -1.80 -13.94 1.30
C VAL A 14 -1.85 -12.63 0.51
N TYR A 15 -3.02 -12.24 0.02
CA TYR A 15 -3.22 -10.99 -0.70
C TYR A 15 -2.80 -9.78 0.14
N PHE A 16 -3.22 -9.69 1.41
CA PHE A 16 -2.83 -8.59 2.29
C PHE A 16 -1.31 -8.46 2.43
N ILE A 17 -0.60 -9.57 2.59
CA ILE A 17 0.86 -9.56 2.71
C ILE A 17 1.52 -9.07 1.43
N VAL A 18 1.10 -9.62 0.27
CA VAL A 18 1.66 -9.24 -1.03
C VAL A 18 1.35 -7.78 -1.34
N ALA A 19 0.10 -7.34 -1.16
CA ALA A 19 -0.31 -5.96 -1.36
C ALA A 19 0.46 -5.00 -0.45
N GLY A 20 0.66 -5.36 0.82
CA GLY A 20 1.46 -4.59 1.76
C GLY A 20 2.92 -4.44 1.30
N PHE A 21 3.55 -5.55 0.89
CA PHE A 21 4.93 -5.53 0.39
C PHE A 21 5.10 -4.70 -0.90
N VAL A 22 4.18 -4.85 -1.85
CA VAL A 22 4.18 -4.06 -3.09
C VAL A 22 3.97 -2.58 -2.79
N SER A 23 3.01 -2.25 -1.93
CA SER A 23 2.70 -0.86 -1.53
C SER A 23 3.89 -0.22 -0.80
N PHE A 24 4.59 -0.97 0.04
CA PHE A 24 5.82 -0.52 0.70
C PHE A 24 6.94 -0.23 -0.30
N THR A 25 7.20 -1.17 -1.22
CA THR A 25 8.25 -1.01 -2.24
C THR A 25 7.96 0.17 -3.15
N LEU A 26 6.69 0.36 -3.54
CA LEU A 26 6.25 1.48 -4.36
C LEU A 26 6.36 2.81 -3.59
N SER A 27 5.95 2.84 -2.32
CA SER A 27 6.12 4.00 -1.44
C SER A 27 7.58 4.43 -1.33
N LYS A 28 8.49 3.49 -1.06
CA LYS A 28 9.93 3.76 -1.00
C LYS A 28 10.45 4.38 -2.29
N ARG A 29 10.08 3.82 -3.45
CA ARG A 29 10.52 4.33 -4.75
C ARG A 29 9.99 5.75 -5.05
N ILE A 30 8.73 6.04 -4.69
CA ILE A 30 8.17 7.39 -4.84
C ILE A 30 8.86 8.38 -3.92
N VAL A 31 9.17 7.98 -2.69
CA VAL A 31 9.92 8.81 -1.74
C VAL A 31 11.33 9.12 -2.27
N GLU A 32 12.03 8.13 -2.82
CA GLU A 32 13.35 8.34 -3.45
C GLU A 32 13.26 9.38 -4.59
N MET A 33 12.31 9.20 -5.51
CA MET A 33 12.09 10.17 -6.61
C MET A 33 11.69 11.57 -6.11
N TYR A 34 10.98 11.66 -4.99
CA TYR A 34 10.62 12.92 -4.35
C TYR A 34 11.86 13.62 -3.77
N LEU A 35 12.70 12.87 -3.03
CA LEU A 35 13.90 13.40 -2.39
C LEU A 35 14.94 13.88 -3.41
N GLU A 36 15.04 13.22 -4.57
CA GLU A 36 15.89 13.66 -5.69
C GLU A 36 15.50 15.04 -6.23
N LYS A 37 14.20 15.38 -6.19
CA LYS A 37 13.67 16.66 -6.68
C LYS A 37 13.56 17.73 -5.59
N ALA A 38 13.63 17.34 -4.33
CA ALA A 38 13.47 18.26 -3.21
C ALA A 38 14.78 19.06 -2.98
N GLU A 39 14.76 20.35 -3.31
CA GLU A 39 15.94 21.21 -3.21
C GLU A 39 16.21 21.72 -1.78
N THR A 40 15.17 21.86 -0.95
CA THR A 40 15.29 22.49 0.38
C THR A 40 15.12 21.50 1.53
N LYS A 41 15.72 21.82 2.68
CA LYS A 41 15.60 21.03 3.92
C LYS A 41 14.14 20.88 4.38
N PHE A 42 13.32 21.92 4.17
CA PHE A 42 11.90 21.88 4.49
C PHE A 42 11.16 20.89 3.59
N LEU A 43 11.37 20.94 2.27
CA LEU A 43 10.73 19.98 1.36
C LEU A 43 11.17 18.54 1.68
N LYS A 44 12.45 18.30 1.96
CA LYS A 44 12.92 16.97 2.38
C LYS A 44 12.23 16.47 3.66
N SER A 45 11.86 17.35 4.59
CA SER A 45 11.11 16.94 5.80
C SER A 45 9.69 16.42 5.54
N LEU A 46 9.14 16.61 4.34
CA LEU A 46 7.84 16.04 3.94
C LEU A 46 7.96 14.57 3.49
N GLU A 47 9.17 14.01 3.41
CA GLU A 47 9.44 12.59 3.12
C GLU A 47 8.47 11.60 3.81
N PRO A 48 8.29 11.62 5.14
CA PRO A 48 7.39 10.69 5.81
C PRO A 48 5.93 10.84 5.39
N ILE A 49 5.51 12.06 5.04
CA ILE A 49 4.14 12.34 4.58
C ILE A 49 3.94 11.76 3.18
N ILE A 50 4.87 12.01 2.26
CA ILE A 50 4.82 11.45 0.89
C ILE A 50 4.83 9.92 0.93
N GLY A 51 5.68 9.33 1.76
CA GLY A 51 5.73 7.87 1.94
C GLY A 51 4.42 7.30 2.49
N SER A 52 3.85 7.95 3.50
CA SER A 52 2.60 7.52 4.13
C SER A 52 1.42 7.63 3.16
N ILE A 53 1.26 8.76 2.46
CA ILE A 53 0.18 8.96 1.48
C ILE A 53 0.28 7.92 0.37
N THR A 54 1.49 7.69 -0.14
CA THR A 54 1.71 6.72 -1.22
C THR A 54 1.40 5.30 -0.78
N PHE A 55 1.86 4.90 0.41
CA PHE A 55 1.59 3.58 0.96
C PHE A 55 0.09 3.39 1.20
N CYS A 56 -0.55 4.31 1.94
CA CYS A 56 -1.97 4.22 2.26
C CYS A 56 -2.84 4.24 1.00
N GLY A 57 -2.49 5.04 0.00
CA GLY A 57 -3.20 5.10 -1.28
C GLY A 57 -3.09 3.78 -2.05
N SER A 58 -1.87 3.29 -2.28
CA SER A 58 -1.64 2.04 -3.03
C SER A 58 -2.19 0.80 -2.31
N PHE A 59 -2.01 0.72 -1.00
CA PHE A 59 -2.55 -0.37 -0.20
C PHE A 59 -4.08 -0.30 -0.16
N GLY A 60 -4.65 0.88 0.07
CA GLY A 60 -6.10 1.10 0.07
C GLY A 60 -6.77 0.72 -1.25
N ILE A 61 -6.17 1.08 -2.39
CA ILE A 61 -6.64 0.64 -3.72
C ILE A 61 -6.63 -0.89 -3.81
N SER A 62 -5.57 -1.53 -3.34
CA SER A 62 -5.47 -3.01 -3.32
C SER A 62 -6.60 -3.62 -2.47
N LEU A 63 -6.95 -3.00 -1.33
CA LEU A 63 -8.06 -3.47 -0.51
C LEU A 63 -9.42 -3.31 -1.20
N ILE A 64 -9.63 -2.21 -1.93
CA ILE A 64 -10.85 -2.01 -2.73
C ILE A 64 -10.95 -3.08 -3.82
N ILE A 65 -9.84 -3.40 -4.49
CA ILE A 65 -9.82 -4.47 -5.50
C ILE A 65 -10.17 -5.81 -4.85
N LEU A 66 -9.56 -6.14 -3.71
CA LEU A 66 -9.86 -7.37 -2.98
C LEU A 66 -11.35 -7.44 -2.59
N TYR A 67 -11.92 -6.34 -2.07
CA TYR A 67 -13.33 -6.27 -1.72
C TYR A 67 -14.25 -6.61 -2.90
N ASN A 68 -13.96 -6.06 -4.08
CA ASN A 68 -14.73 -6.34 -5.31
C ASN A 68 -14.54 -7.78 -5.83
N ILE A 69 -13.43 -8.46 -5.49
CA ILE A 69 -13.24 -9.87 -5.83
C ILE A 69 -14.02 -10.79 -4.86
N LEU A 70 -14.16 -10.35 -3.60
CA LEU A 70 -14.81 -11.11 -2.54
C LEU A 70 -16.34 -10.96 -2.49
N THR A 71 -16.87 -9.90 -3.12
CA THR A 71 -18.30 -9.57 -3.17
C THR A 71 -18.91 -10.01 -4.49
#